data_AF-A0A409W3K9-F1
#
_entry.id   AF-A0A409W3K9-F1
#
_cell.length_a   1.000
_cell.length_b   1.000
_cell.length_c   1.000
_cell.angle_alpha   90.00
_cell.angle_beta   90.00
_cell.angle_gamma   90.00
#
_symmetry.space_group_name_H-M   'P 1'
#
loop_
_entity.id
_entity.type
_entity.pdbx_description
1 polymer ?
#
loop_
_entity_poly.entity_id
_entity_poly.type
_entity_poly.pdbx_seq_one_letter_code
_entity_poly.pdbx_strand_id
1 'polypeptide(L)'
;MQFKLAAVVAAALVSASPAMAATAQWFAGADCTGSLIATSNNAQGAGCIWLTNGGSAKSIRYTDTRSIRFFISGGAHDVCSNGSQLTRSGSGCATAPAGVNWQSITVT
;
A
#
# COMPACT_ATOMS: atom_id res chain seq x y z
N MET A 1 58.73 -6.33 26.09
CA MET A 1 57.26 -6.28 25.89
C MET A 1 57.01 -5.96 24.43
N GLN A 2 56.44 -6.87 23.63
CA GLN A 2 55.83 -6.46 22.36
C GLN A 2 54.53 -7.22 22.17
N PHE A 3 53.47 -6.42 22.11
CA PHE A 3 52.07 -6.81 22.20
C PHE A 3 51.61 -7.52 20.93
N LYS A 4 50.83 -8.58 21.15
CA LYS A 4 50.00 -9.25 20.15
C LYS A 4 48.93 -8.26 19.69
N LEU A 5 48.81 -8.02 18.38
CA LEU A 5 47.58 -7.48 17.79
C LEU A 5 47.11 -8.44 16.69
N ALA A 6 46.29 -9.41 17.09
CA ALA A 6 45.40 -10.09 16.16
C ALA A 6 44.36 -9.06 15.71
N ALA A 7 44.48 -8.59 14.47
CA ALA A 7 43.53 -7.66 13.88
C ALA A 7 42.21 -8.41 13.59
N VAL A 8 41.21 -8.23 14.46
CA VAL A 8 39.86 -8.69 14.23
C VAL A 8 39.17 -7.67 13.32
N VAL A 9 39.10 -7.97 12.03
CA VAL A 9 38.26 -7.22 11.09
C VAL A 9 36.82 -7.68 11.29
N ALA A 10 36.09 -6.99 12.16
CA ALA A 10 34.65 -7.16 12.29
C ALA A 10 33.97 -6.54 11.07
N ALA A 11 33.62 -7.36 10.08
CA ALA A 11 32.76 -6.94 8.98
C ALA A 11 31.35 -6.69 9.52
N ALA A 12 31.03 -5.41 9.79
CA ALA A 12 29.68 -4.98 10.09
C ALA A 12 28.83 -5.09 8.82
N LEU A 13 28.20 -6.25 8.61
CA LEU A 13 27.11 -6.41 7.66
C LEU A 13 25.91 -5.63 8.20
N VAL A 14 25.85 -4.33 7.86
CA VAL A 14 24.62 -3.55 7.98
C VAL A 14 23.60 -4.22 7.07
N SER A 15 22.70 -4.98 7.67
CA SER A 15 21.49 -5.47 7.03
C SER A 15 20.62 -4.27 6.70
N ALA A 16 20.88 -3.65 5.55
CA ALA A 16 19.92 -2.77 4.91
C ALA A 16 18.68 -3.64 4.64
N SER A 17 17.73 -3.61 5.56
CA SER A 17 16.40 -4.16 5.34
C SER A 17 15.92 -3.49 4.05
N PRO A 18 15.51 -4.22 3.00
CA PRO A 18 14.85 -3.58 1.89
C PRO A 18 13.71 -2.77 2.52
N ALA A 19 13.72 -1.45 2.31
CA ALA A 19 12.60 -0.62 2.74
C ALA A 19 11.39 -1.20 2.01
N MET A 20 10.58 -1.98 2.72
CA MET A 20 9.41 -2.65 2.17
C MET A 20 8.52 -1.54 1.64
N ALA A 21 8.54 -1.35 0.33
CA ALA A 21 7.81 -0.28 -0.30
C ALA A 21 6.33 -0.61 -0.13
N ALA A 22 5.53 0.36 0.34
CA ALA A 22 4.12 0.11 0.55
C ALA A 22 3.48 -0.42 -0.73
N THR A 23 2.67 -1.47 -0.63
CA THR A 23 1.96 -2.04 -1.77
C THR A 23 0.46 -1.95 -1.56
N ALA A 24 -0.30 -1.91 -2.65
CA ALA A 24 -1.74 -2.07 -2.64
C ALA A 24 -2.18 -3.08 -3.69
N GLN A 25 -3.00 -4.05 -3.30
CA GLN A 25 -3.58 -5.06 -4.19
C GLN A 25 -5.10 -4.89 -4.19
N TRP A 26 -5.69 -4.88 -5.39
CA TRP A 26 -7.09 -4.53 -5.62
C TRP A 26 -7.88 -5.80 -5.93
N PHE A 27 -8.96 -6.07 -5.19
CA PHE A 27 -9.72 -7.31 -5.30
C PHE A 27 -11.17 -7.08 -5.68
N ALA A 28 -11.74 -8.00 -6.46
CA ALA A 28 -13.14 -7.98 -6.85
C ALA A 28 -14.09 -8.43 -5.72
N GLY A 29 -13.61 -9.22 -4.76
CA GLY A 29 -14.37 -9.66 -3.59
C GLY A 29 -14.17 -8.77 -2.36
N ALA A 30 -15.02 -8.94 -1.36
CA ALA A 30 -14.81 -8.37 -0.03
C ALA A 30 -13.65 -9.08 0.68
N ASP A 31 -13.09 -8.43 1.70
CA ASP A 31 -12.09 -9.00 2.62
C ASP A 31 -10.84 -9.54 1.92
N CYS A 32 -10.47 -8.89 0.81
CA CYS A 32 -9.32 -9.21 -0.03
C CYS A 32 -9.36 -10.64 -0.58
N THR A 33 -10.58 -11.09 -0.88
CA THR A 33 -10.87 -12.38 -1.53
C THR A 33 -11.26 -12.19 -2.99
N GLY A 34 -11.39 -13.32 -3.70
CA GLY A 34 -11.75 -13.33 -5.12
C GLY A 34 -10.59 -12.91 -6.03
N SER A 35 -10.94 -12.52 -7.25
CA SER A 35 -9.96 -12.23 -8.31
C SER A 35 -9.16 -10.96 -8.00
N LEU A 36 -7.85 -11.05 -8.17
CA LEU A 36 -6.94 -9.90 -8.16
C LEU A 36 -7.15 -9.09 -9.45
N ILE A 37 -7.50 -7.81 -9.29
CA ILE A 37 -7.75 -6.87 -10.39
C ILE A 37 -6.45 -6.18 -10.81
N ALA A 38 -5.69 -5.69 -9.83
CA ALA A 38 -4.46 -4.95 -10.07
C ALA A 38 -3.55 -4.99 -8.84
N THR A 39 -2.28 -4.67 -9.05
CA THR A 39 -1.29 -4.45 -7.99
C THR A 39 -0.57 -3.13 -8.23
N SER A 40 -0.54 -2.29 -7.20
CA SER A 40 0.20 -1.04 -7.14
C SER A 40 1.43 -1.24 -6.27
N ASN A 41 2.57 -1.44 -6.93
CA ASN A 41 3.87 -1.50 -6.26
C ASN A 41 4.39 -0.09 -5.97
N ASN A 42 5.18 0.08 -4.92
CA ASN A 42 5.75 1.37 -4.52
C ASN A 42 4.68 2.47 -4.35
N ALA A 43 3.56 2.12 -3.70
CA ALA A 43 2.43 3.02 -3.49
C ALA A 43 2.78 4.23 -2.62
N GLN A 44 3.79 4.10 -1.76
CA GLN A 44 4.21 5.14 -0.83
C GLN A 44 4.63 6.42 -1.57
N GLY A 45 3.90 7.52 -1.35
CA GLY A 45 4.22 8.81 -1.95
C GLY A 45 3.91 8.91 -3.45
N ALA A 46 3.24 7.91 -4.04
CA ALA A 46 2.88 7.90 -5.46
C ALA A 46 1.76 8.90 -5.83
N GLY A 47 1.23 9.63 -4.85
CA GLY A 47 0.07 10.49 -5.02
C GLY A 47 -1.23 9.68 -5.01
N CYS A 48 -2.19 10.09 -5.84
CA CYS A 48 -3.44 9.34 -6.01
C CYS A 48 -3.22 8.13 -6.91
N ILE A 49 -3.68 6.97 -6.47
CA ILE A 49 -3.63 5.71 -7.20
C ILE A 49 -5.06 5.28 -7.46
N TRP A 50 -5.41 5.06 -8.73
CA TRP A 50 -6.75 4.64 -9.14
C TRP A 50 -6.66 3.57 -10.23
N LEU A 51 -7.75 2.82 -10.41
CA LEU A 51 -7.87 1.88 -11.51
C LEU A 51 -8.33 2.62 -12.77
N THR A 52 -7.55 2.50 -13.84
CA THR A 52 -7.91 3.06 -15.16
C THR A 52 -9.07 2.29 -15.80
N ASN A 53 -9.75 2.88 -16.79
CA ASN A 53 -10.79 2.22 -17.63
C ASN A 53 -12.05 1.72 -16.89
N GLY A 54 -12.66 2.50 -16.02
CA GLY A 54 -13.88 2.05 -15.33
C GLY A 54 -13.63 1.13 -14.11
N GLY A 55 -12.39 0.73 -13.86
CA GLY A 55 -12.06 -0.24 -12.82
C GLY A 55 -12.43 0.25 -11.42
N SER A 56 -13.01 -0.65 -10.62
CA SER A 56 -13.27 -0.42 -9.19
C SER A 56 -13.03 -1.71 -8.43
N ALA A 57 -12.64 -1.62 -7.16
CA ALA A 57 -12.34 -2.79 -6.34
C ALA A 57 -13.26 -2.85 -5.13
N LYS A 58 -13.73 -4.06 -4.80
CA LYS A 58 -14.55 -4.26 -3.61
C LYS A 58 -13.72 -4.22 -2.33
N SER A 59 -12.47 -4.63 -2.38
CA SER A 59 -11.54 -4.49 -1.27
C SER A 59 -10.11 -4.26 -1.75
N ILE A 60 -9.28 -3.69 -0.88
CA ILE A 60 -7.87 -3.41 -1.16
C ILE A 60 -7.03 -3.94 0.00
N ARG A 61 -6.07 -4.81 -0.31
CA ARG A 61 -5.03 -5.22 0.62
C ARG A 61 -3.91 -4.21 0.54
N TYR A 62 -3.39 -3.79 1.67
CA TYR A 62 -2.29 -2.85 1.75
C TYR A 62 -1.23 -3.36 2.72
N THR A 63 0.04 -3.07 2.43
CA THR A 63 1.18 -3.48 3.27
C THR A 63 2.07 -2.30 3.59
N ASP A 64 2.55 -2.26 4.82
CA ASP A 64 3.58 -1.34 5.33
C ASP A 64 3.30 0.14 5.03
N THR A 65 2.01 0.50 4.99
CA THR A 65 1.57 1.88 4.75
C THR A 65 1.75 2.71 6.03
N ARG A 66 2.35 3.91 5.93
CA ARG A 66 2.35 4.84 7.07
C ARG A 66 0.96 5.43 7.28
N SER A 67 0.35 5.90 6.19
CA SER A 67 -1.07 6.22 6.11
C SER A 67 -1.60 5.87 4.73
N ILE A 68 -2.77 5.25 4.67
CA ILE A 68 -3.51 5.00 3.44
C ILE A 68 -4.93 5.56 3.60
N ARG A 69 -5.38 6.31 2.61
CA ARG A 69 -6.71 6.90 2.53
C ARG A 69 -7.46 6.28 1.37
N PHE A 70 -8.72 5.95 1.56
CA PHE A 70 -9.56 5.27 0.58
C PHE A 70 -10.70 6.17 0.13
N PHE A 71 -10.97 6.13 -1.17
CA PHE A 71 -11.90 7.03 -1.83
C PHE A 71 -12.95 6.22 -2.61
N ILE A 72 -14.22 6.45 -2.29
CA ILE A 72 -15.37 6.04 -3.11
C ILE A 72 -15.63 7.16 -4.10
N SER A 73 -15.82 6.80 -5.37
CA SER A 73 -16.04 7.81 -6.40
C SER A 73 -17.42 8.45 -6.30
N GLY A 74 -17.48 9.78 -6.47
CA GLY A 74 -18.70 10.54 -6.74
C GLY A 74 -19.09 10.63 -8.22
N GLY A 75 -18.35 9.96 -9.12
CA GLY A 75 -18.54 10.01 -10.58
C GLY A 75 -17.65 8.99 -11.33
N ALA A 76 -17.31 9.24 -12.59
CA ALA A 76 -16.33 8.40 -13.29
C ALA A 76 -14.90 8.79 -12.82
N HIS A 77 -14.25 7.89 -12.07
CA HIS A 77 -12.83 7.97 -11.70
C HIS A 77 -12.44 9.13 -10.78
N ASP A 78 -12.88 9.06 -9.54
CA ASP A 78 -12.41 10.00 -8.52
C ASP A 78 -10.90 9.87 -8.26
N VAL A 79 -10.16 10.90 -8.65
CA VAL A 79 -8.71 11.05 -8.44
C VAL A 79 -8.45 11.63 -7.06
N CYS A 80 -8.96 10.94 -6.03
CA CYS A 80 -8.79 11.29 -4.62
C CYS A 80 -9.30 12.70 -4.27
N SER A 81 -10.40 13.12 -4.90
CA SER A 81 -10.94 14.48 -4.83
C SER A 81 -12.21 14.61 -3.96
N ASN A 82 -13.03 13.56 -3.80
CA ASN A 82 -14.29 13.64 -3.03
C ASN A 82 -14.16 13.32 -1.53
N GLY A 83 -13.00 13.60 -0.94
CA GLY A 83 -12.75 13.31 0.47
C GLY A 83 -12.61 11.81 0.75
N SER A 84 -11.78 11.50 1.74
CA SER A 84 -11.49 10.13 2.13
C SER A 84 -12.61 9.58 3.01
N GLN A 85 -13.18 8.43 2.65
CA GLN A 85 -14.18 7.73 3.48
C GLN A 85 -13.54 6.78 4.49
N LEU A 86 -12.28 6.42 4.30
CA LEU A 86 -11.55 5.60 5.26
C LEU A 86 -10.08 5.98 5.31
N THR A 87 -9.49 6.03 6.50
CA THR A 87 -8.04 6.15 6.68
C THR A 87 -7.54 5.03 7.57
N ARG A 88 -6.40 4.43 7.21
CA ARG A 88 -5.75 3.33 7.91
C ARG A 88 -4.23 3.52 7.90
N SER A 89 -3.53 2.64 8.61
CA SER A 89 -2.08 2.55 8.66
C SER A 89 -1.66 1.09 8.82
N GLY A 90 -0.38 0.81 8.65
CA GLY A 90 0.23 -0.51 8.74
C GLY A 90 -0.13 -1.38 7.53
N SER A 91 -0.38 -2.65 7.83
CA SER A 91 -0.76 -3.68 6.86
C SER A 91 -2.18 -4.17 7.17
N GLY A 92 -2.97 -4.42 6.15
CA GLY A 92 -4.34 -4.89 6.34
C GLY A 92 -5.13 -5.04 5.05
N CYS A 93 -6.44 -5.18 5.21
CA CYS A 93 -7.41 -5.22 4.14
C CYS A 93 -8.54 -4.25 4.46
N ALA A 94 -8.97 -3.46 3.47
CA ALA A 94 -10.10 -2.57 3.59
C ALA A 94 -11.20 -2.94 2.59
N THR A 95 -12.36 -3.35 3.10
CA THR A 95 -13.56 -3.64 2.31
C THR A 95 -14.40 -2.37 2.14
N ALA A 96 -14.84 -2.08 0.92
CA ALA A 96 -15.70 -0.94 0.64
C ALA A 96 -17.10 -1.16 1.23
N PRO A 97 -17.78 -0.09 1.71
CA PRO A 97 -19.15 -0.17 2.20
C PRO A 97 -20.12 -0.86 1.23
N ALA A 98 -21.26 -1.32 1.74
CA ALA A 98 -22.29 -1.94 0.91
C ALA A 98 -22.78 -0.97 -0.20
N GLY A 99 -23.03 -1.51 -1.39
CA GLY A 99 -23.51 -0.74 -2.54
C GLY A 99 -22.46 0.08 -3.30
N VAL A 100 -21.21 0.10 -2.84
CA VAL A 100 -20.11 0.86 -3.47
C VAL A 100 -18.80 0.06 -3.52
N ASN A 101 -17.85 0.58 -4.30
CA ASN A 101 -16.49 0.07 -4.45
C ASN A 101 -15.46 1.17 -4.17
N TRP A 102 -14.25 0.77 -3.78
CA TRP A 102 -13.09 1.66 -3.77
C TRP A 102 -12.66 1.98 -5.20
N GLN A 103 -12.35 3.25 -5.42
CA GLN A 103 -12.05 3.78 -6.74
C GLN A 103 -10.64 4.33 -6.80
N SER A 104 -10.17 4.91 -5.69
CA SER A 104 -8.80 5.35 -5.55
C SER A 104 -8.30 5.30 -4.11
N ILE A 105 -6.98 5.40 -3.97
CA ILE A 105 -6.28 5.50 -2.69
C ILE A 105 -5.18 6.56 -2.77
N THR A 106 -4.80 7.13 -1.64
CA THR A 106 -3.51 7.83 -1.49
C THR A 106 -2.72 7.14 -0.38
N VAL A 107 -1.43 6.94 -0.58
CA VAL A 107 -0.53 6.38 0.44
C VAL A 107 0.58 7.40 0.74
N THR A 108 0.71 7.79 2.00
CA THR A 108 1.64 8.85 2.48
C THR A 108 2.41 8.41 3.70
#